data_AF-A0A7C0W6W7-F1
#
_entry.id   AF-A0A7C0W6W7-F1
#
_cell.length_a   1.000
_cell.length_b   1.000
_cell.length_c   1.000
_cell.angle_alpha   90.00
_cell.angle_beta   90.00
_cell.angle_gamma   90.00
#
_symmetry.space_group_name_H-M   'P 1'
#
loop_
_entity.id
_entity.type
_entity.pdbx_description
1 polymer ?
#
loop_
_entity_poly.entity_id
_entity_poly.type
_entity_poly.pdbx_seq_one_letter_code
_entity_poly.pdbx_strand_id
1 'polypeptide(L)'
;MASPATMLVLCLRTTTMSAVKIVVAESIADAGLELLAAYAQVDLATEADHEELTRRLREADALVVRSATQVDARMIGASPKLRVIGRAGIGV
;
A
#
# COMPACT_ATOMS: atom_id res chain seq x y z
N MET A 1 -16.24 8.86 30.25
CA MET A 1 -16.58 7.54 30.83
C MET A 1 -16.96 6.59 29.70
N ALA A 2 -15.98 5.89 29.12
CA ALA A 2 -16.21 4.77 28.21
C ALA A 2 -15.84 3.48 28.97
N SER A 3 -16.72 2.49 28.94
CA SER A 3 -16.60 1.27 29.76
C SER A 3 -15.39 0.41 29.33
N PRO A 4 -14.61 -0.16 30.26
CA PRO A 4 -13.43 -0.98 29.94
C PRO A 4 -13.75 -2.27 29.15
N ALA A 5 -15.02 -2.68 29.08
CA ALA A 5 -15.45 -3.85 28.31
C ALA A 5 -15.53 -3.60 26.79
N THR A 6 -15.72 -2.34 26.34
CA THR A 6 -15.89 -2.03 24.91
C THR A 6 -14.57 -2.10 24.13
N MET A 7 -13.43 -1.92 24.80
CA MET A 7 -12.10 -1.99 24.17
C MET A 7 -11.63 -3.44 23.92
N LEU A 8 -12.12 -4.41 24.71
CA LEU A 8 -11.74 -5.81 24.59
C LEU A 8 -12.47 -6.54 23.45
N VAL A 9 -13.67 -6.08 23.06
CA VAL A 9 -14.49 -6.70 22.00
C VAL A 9 -14.00 -6.34 20.59
N LEU A 10 -13.25 -5.25 20.44
CA LEU A 10 -12.64 -4.86 19.15
C LEU A 10 -11.27 -5.53 18.91
N CYS A 11 -10.77 -6.35 19.84
CA CYS A 11 -9.46 -7.00 19.72
C CYS A 11 -9.52 -8.39 19.03
N LEU A 12 -10.69 -9.04 18.99
CA LEU A 12 -10.83 -10.42 18.51
C LEU A 12 -11.45 -10.55 17.11
N ARG A 13 -11.56 -9.46 16.34
CA ARG A 13 -12.07 -9.47 14.95
C ARG A 13 -11.01 -9.25 13.87
N THR A 14 -9.72 -9.18 14.20
CA THR A 14 -8.66 -9.26 13.19
C THR A 14 -8.31 -10.73 13.00
N THR A 15 -9.27 -11.48 12.45
CA THR A 15 -9.01 -12.75 11.78
C THR A 15 -7.79 -12.56 10.89
N THR A 16 -6.83 -13.47 10.96
CA THR A 16 -5.65 -13.55 10.10
C THR A 16 -6.02 -13.37 8.62
N MET A 17 -6.06 -12.12 8.16
CA MET A 17 -5.95 -11.78 6.75
C MET A 17 -4.45 -11.75 6.47
N SER A 18 -4.00 -12.47 5.46
CA SER A 18 -2.68 -12.26 4.87
C SER A 18 -2.48 -10.75 4.75
N ALA A 19 -1.50 -10.19 5.47
CA ALA A 19 -1.36 -8.75 5.58
C ALA A 19 -1.23 -8.15 4.17
N VAL A 20 -2.20 -7.32 3.78
CA VAL A 20 -2.21 -6.67 2.47
C VAL A 20 -0.95 -5.82 2.37
N LYS A 21 -0.15 -6.00 1.32
CA LYS A 21 1.08 -5.23 1.11
C LYS A 21 0.85 -4.12 0.09
N ILE A 22 1.12 -2.88 0.49
CA ILE A 22 1.00 -1.69 -0.35
C ILE A 22 2.39 -1.08 -0.54
N VAL A 23 2.83 -0.97 -1.78
CA VAL A 23 4.07 -0.26 -2.13
C VAL A 23 3.73 1.17 -2.50
N VAL A 24 4.40 2.14 -1.89
CA VAL A 24 4.25 3.57 -2.18
C VAL A 24 5.55 4.04 -2.86
N ALA A 25 5.49 4.27 -4.16
CA ALA A 25 6.65 4.58 -4.99
C ALA A 25 7.06 6.07 -4.95
N GLU A 26 6.17 6.94 -4.50
CA GLU A 26 6.39 8.39 -4.48
C GLU A 26 5.87 8.99 -3.17
N SER A 27 6.43 10.13 -2.76
CA SER A 27 5.98 10.84 -1.56
C SER A 27 4.51 11.27 -1.70
N ILE A 28 3.72 10.94 -0.68
CA ILE A 28 2.32 11.37 -0.51
C ILE A 28 2.17 12.00 0.89
N ALA A 29 1.04 12.66 1.15
CA ALA A 29 0.79 13.26 2.46
C ALA A 29 0.80 12.23 3.60
N ASP A 30 1.36 12.60 4.75
CA ASP A 30 1.48 11.73 5.94
C ASP A 30 0.13 11.15 6.38
N ALA A 31 -0.93 11.97 6.34
CA ALA A 31 -2.29 11.51 6.62
C ALA A 31 -2.75 10.35 5.72
N GLY A 32 -2.29 10.31 4.47
CA GLY A 32 -2.53 9.19 3.57
C GLY A 32 -1.75 7.94 3.97
N LEU A 33 -0.48 8.09 4.37
CA LEU A 33 0.35 6.99 4.86
C LEU A 33 -0.22 6.38 6.15
N GLU A 34 -0.64 7.22 7.10
CA GLU A 34 -1.28 6.78 8.34
C GLU A 34 -2.56 5.99 8.07
N LEU A 35 -3.39 6.46 7.13
CA LEU A 35 -4.61 5.76 6.74
C LEU A 35 -4.29 4.40 6.11
N LEU A 36 -3.31 4.32 5.19
CA LEU A 36 -2.92 3.06 4.57
C LEU A 36 -2.36 2.07 5.61
N ALA A 37 -1.51 2.55 6.52
CA ALA A 37 -0.89 1.74 7.57
C ALA A 37 -1.90 1.16 8.58
N ALA A 38 -3.07 1.78 8.73
CA ALA A 38 -4.15 1.25 9.57
C ALA A 38 -4.79 -0.04 9.01
N TYR A 39 -4.64 -0.32 7.70
CA TYR A 39 -5.28 -1.46 7.03
C TYR A 39 -4.30 -2.41 6.34
N ALA A 40 -3.05 -2.01 6.17
CA ALA A 40 -2.08 -2.73 5.35
C ALA A 40 -0.63 -2.51 5.81
N GLN A 41 0.25 -3.43 5.39
CA GLN A 41 1.68 -3.22 5.48
C GLN A 41 2.13 -2.27 4.38
N VAL A 42 2.64 -1.09 4.76
CA VAL A 42 3.12 -0.06 3.84
C VAL A 42 4.63 -0.21 3.64
N ASP A 43 5.06 -0.31 2.38
CA ASP A 43 6.45 -0.35 1.92
C ASP A 43 6.75 0.96 1.17
N LEU A 44 7.57 1.82 1.78
CA LEU A 44 8.00 3.08 1.17
C LEU A 44 9.18 2.83 0.22
N ALA A 45 8.96 3.07 -1.06
CA ALA A 45 9.90 2.85 -2.15
C ALA A 45 10.21 4.16 -2.89
N THR A 46 10.23 5.29 -2.18
CA THR A 46 10.37 6.64 -2.76
C THR A 46 11.70 6.89 -3.48
N GLU A 47 12.73 6.11 -3.16
CA GLU A 47 14.06 6.17 -3.78
C GLU A 47 14.36 4.95 -4.67
N ALA A 48 13.37 4.06 -4.85
CA ALA A 48 13.54 2.87 -5.66
C ALA A 48 13.60 3.23 -7.15
N ASP A 49 14.59 2.70 -7.86
CA ASP A 49 14.58 2.71 -9.31
C ASP A 49 13.50 1.75 -9.86
N HIS A 50 13.34 1.75 -11.19
CA HIS A 50 12.31 0.96 -11.84
C HIS A 50 12.47 -0.56 -11.60
N GLU A 51 13.70 -1.06 -11.50
CA GLU A 51 13.97 -2.49 -11.30
C GLU A 51 13.73 -2.89 -9.85
N GLU A 52 14.20 -2.07 -8.91
CA GLU A 52 13.93 -2.19 -7.48
C GLU A 52 12.44 -2.19 -7.21
N LEU A 53 11.72 -1.23 -7.77
CA LEU A 53 10.27 -1.12 -7.63
C LEU A 53 9.58 -2.37 -8.16
N THR A 54 9.97 -2.83 -9.36
CA THR A 54 9.45 -4.07 -9.95
C THR A 54 9.70 -5.27 -9.03
N ARG A 55 10.87 -5.35 -8.38
CA ARG A 55 11.18 -6.43 -7.44
C ARG A 55 10.28 -6.39 -6.20
N ARG A 56 10.07 -5.21 -5.62
CA ARG A 56 9.17 -5.03 -4.46
C ARG A 56 7.72 -5.38 -4.78
N LEU A 57 7.28 -5.11 -6.01
CA LEU A 57 5.91 -5.35 -6.48
C LEU A 57 5.58 -6.84 -6.71
N ARG A 58 6.56 -7.74 -6.82
CA ARG A 58 6.33 -9.18 -6.96
C ARG A 58 5.43 -9.76 -5.86
N GLU A 59 5.49 -9.16 -4.67
CA GLU A 59 4.72 -9.58 -3.50
C GLU A 59 3.66 -8.57 -3.08
N ALA A 60 3.51 -7.46 -3.81
CA ALA A 60 2.59 -6.39 -3.44
C ALA A 60 1.16 -6.67 -3.94
N ASP A 61 0.18 -6.29 -3.13
CA ASP A 61 -1.24 -6.31 -3.50
C ASP A 61 -1.66 -5.00 -4.19
N ALA A 62 -1.00 -3.90 -3.85
CA ALA A 62 -1.28 -2.57 -4.37
C ALA A 62 -0.01 -1.74 -4.58
N LEU A 63 -0.10 -0.83 -5.54
CA LEU A 63 0.91 0.18 -5.83
C LEU A 63 0.28 1.58 -5.73
N VAL A 64 0.94 2.50 -5.05
CA VAL A 64 0.60 3.92 -5.05
C VAL A 64 1.71 4.69 -5.78
N VAL A 65 1.32 5.43 -6.81
CA VAL A 65 2.20 6.32 -7.60
C VAL A 65 1.62 7.72 -7.66
N ARG A 66 2.40 8.69 -8.12
CA ARG A 66 1.98 10.04 -8.44
C ARG A 66 2.27 10.32 -9.92
N SER A 67 3.27 11.14 -10.22
CA SER A 67 3.56 11.63 -11.57
C SER A 67 4.94 11.24 -12.08
N ALA A 68 5.87 10.86 -11.22
CA ALA A 68 7.22 10.50 -11.61
C ALA A 68 7.33 9.03 -12.06
N THR A 69 6.57 8.13 -11.44
CA THR A 69 6.65 6.70 -11.77
C THR A 69 5.71 6.36 -12.91
N GLN A 70 6.28 5.99 -14.07
CA GLN A 70 5.53 5.38 -15.16
C GLN A 70 5.34 3.88 -14.86
N VAL A 71 4.08 3.46 -14.71
CA VAL A 71 3.76 2.03 -14.58
C VAL A 71 3.62 1.44 -15.97
N ASP A 72 4.45 0.47 -16.31
CA ASP A 72 4.47 -0.18 -17.62
C ASP A 72 3.94 -1.63 -17.57
N ALA A 73 3.72 -2.23 -18.75
CA ALA A 73 3.21 -3.59 -18.87
C ALA A 73 4.17 -4.64 -18.29
N ARG A 74 5.48 -4.38 -18.30
CA ARG A 74 6.49 -5.28 -17.77
C ARG A 74 6.41 -5.35 -16.25
N MET A 75 6.27 -4.20 -15.60
CA MET A 75 6.11 -4.08 -14.15
C MET A 75 4.84 -4.79 -13.69
N ILE A 76 3.72 -4.57 -14.37
CA ILE A 76 2.44 -5.24 -14.08
C ILE A 76 2.59 -6.76 -14.29
N GLY A 77 3.16 -7.19 -15.42
CA GLY A 77 3.37 -8.61 -15.71
C GLY A 77 4.30 -9.34 -14.74
N ALA A 78 5.24 -8.62 -14.13
CA ALA A 78 6.13 -9.16 -13.11
C ALA A 78 5.51 -9.21 -11.70
N SER A 79 4.29 -8.68 -11.52
CA SER A 79 3.65 -8.45 -10.22
C SER A 79 2.34 -9.24 -10.12
N PRO A 80 2.39 -10.58 -9.94
CA PRO A 80 1.21 -11.45 -10.05
C PRO A 80 0.16 -11.24 -8.96
N LYS A 81 0.53 -10.61 -7.84
CA LYS A 81 -0.39 -10.26 -6.74
C LYS A 81 -0.97 -8.85 -6.87
N LEU A 82 -0.48 -8.04 -7.80
CA LEU A 82 -0.89 -6.65 -7.92
C LEU A 82 -2.34 -6.59 -8.43
N ARG A 83 -3.24 -6.06 -7.59
CA ARG A 83 -4.68 -5.96 -7.90
C ARG A 83 -5.11 -4.54 -8.22
N VAL A 84 -4.42 -3.54 -7.68
CA VAL A 84 -4.82 -2.14 -7.80
C VAL A 84 -3.60 -1.23 -7.89
N ILE A 85 -3.71 -0.19 -8.72
CA ILE A 85 -2.75 0.91 -8.80
C ILE A 85 -3.50 2.20 -8.47
N GLY A 86 -3.17 2.82 -7.35
CA GLY A 86 -3.71 4.12 -6.94
C GLY A 86 -2.81 5.23 -7.45
N ARG A 87 -3.37 6.19 -8.19
CA ARG A 87 -2.66 7.42 -8.57
C ARG A 87 -3.03 8.52 -7.59
N ALA A 88 -2.11 8.88 -6.70
CA ALA A 88 -2.29 10.00 -5.80
C ALA A 88 -2.25 11.31 -6.59
N GLY A 89 -3.36 12.03 -6.68
CA GLY A 89 -3.46 13.28 -7.43
C GLY A 89 -4.87 13.56 -7.91
N ILE A 90 -5.03 14.65 -8.67
CA ILE A 90 -6.33 15.10 -9.20
C ILE A 90 -6.71 14.49 -10.56
N GLY A 91 -5.88 13.62 -11.13
CA GLY A 91 -6.20 12.89 -12.36
C GLY A 91 -6.50 13.79 -13.56
N VAL A 92 -5.61 14.75 -13.85
CA VAL A 92 -5.69 15.58 -15.07
C VAL A 92 -4.95 14.94 -16.23
#